data_AF-A0A455UBJ3-F1
#
_entry.id   AF-A0A455UBJ3-F1
#
_cell.length_a   1.000
_cell.length_b   1.000
_cell.length_c   1.000
_cell.angle_alpha   90.00
_cell.angle_beta   90.00
_cell.angle_gamma   90.00
#
_symmetry.space_group_name_H-M   'P 1'
#
loop_
_entity.id
_entity.type
_entity.pdbx_description
1 polymer ?
#
loop_
_entity_poly.entity_id
_entity_poly.type
_entity_poly.pdbx_seq_one_letter_code
_entity_poly.pdbx_strand_id
1 'polypeptide(L)'
;MAAGGTQWQTNLQILSDLEITAVNDYGQPVQLPEISLDAQIEATQAQAEANVSLSLAEAGDLNLALSVNDPLGAGALSGELRAENVSLQPYRPMLVGMDQLEGELTGSVQINGTTSQPDLQGQLALRNIRVNGPDIPVDVQDGELVVSFDGEQGDIVGYLAAERGRLEITGDAYWPSGDDWRIGVDLNAVQEPILVVLPQFGRLEVAPDLRIRVTPEMLQVRGDVNLPWARLEIGDMPSSAITPSGDEVIITERDDRQAEIEAQRAATNDGPSAADELAATGMALDVLVTLTLGSDMQLSAYGLESGLGARWKFGKAAVRYSCLEMLI
;
A
#
# COMPACT_ATOMS: atom_id res chain seq x y z
N MET A 1 -4.10 48.51 35.05
CA MET A 1 -4.11 47.09 34.67
C MET A 1 -4.35 47.05 33.17
N ALA A 2 -3.28 46.97 32.38
CA ALA A 2 -3.37 46.86 30.93
C ALA A 2 -2.86 45.46 30.56
N ALA A 3 -3.77 44.52 30.40
CA ALA A 3 -3.46 43.20 29.85
C ALA A 3 -3.39 43.37 28.33
N GLY A 4 -2.22 43.72 27.82
CA GLY A 4 -1.91 43.64 26.40
C GLY A 4 -1.73 42.18 26.02
N GLY A 5 -2.83 41.47 25.77
CA GLY A 5 -2.79 40.20 25.07
C GLY A 5 -2.51 40.49 23.61
N THR A 6 -1.32 40.13 23.13
CA THR A 6 -0.96 40.27 21.72
C THR A 6 -1.87 39.38 20.87
N GLN A 7 -2.86 39.99 20.22
CA GLN A 7 -3.61 39.36 19.14
C GLN A 7 -2.66 39.18 17.96
N TRP A 8 -2.38 37.94 17.62
CA TRP A 8 -1.58 37.59 16.46
C TRP A 8 -2.50 37.29 15.28
N GLN A 9 -2.03 37.62 14.09
CA GLN A 9 -2.66 37.29 12.81
C GLN A 9 -1.55 36.79 11.90
N THR A 10 -1.80 35.65 11.25
CA THR A 10 -0.92 35.07 10.25
C THR A 10 -1.68 34.96 8.94
N ASN A 11 -1.00 35.29 7.85
CA ASN A 11 -1.46 34.97 6.51
C ASN A 11 -0.27 34.29 5.81
N LEU A 12 -0.50 33.06 5.38
CA LEU A 12 0.45 32.24 4.66
C LEU A 12 -0.17 31.93 3.30
N GLN A 13 0.55 32.28 2.24
CA GLN A 13 0.22 31.85 0.89
C GLN A 13 1.38 31.02 0.36
N ILE A 14 1.09 29.79 -0.02
CA ILE A 14 2.02 28.87 -0.68
C ILE A 14 1.49 28.70 -2.09
N LEU A 15 2.25 29.20 -3.06
CA LEU A 15 2.08 28.89 -4.47
C LEU A 15 3.33 28.13 -4.86
N SER A 16 3.17 26.89 -5.30
CA SER A 16 4.30 26.03 -5.63
C SER A 16 3.98 25.19 -6.83
N ASP A 17 4.77 25.37 -7.88
CA ASP A 17 4.86 24.42 -8.98
C ASP A 17 5.96 23.43 -8.62
N LEU A 18 5.53 22.22 -8.28
CA LEU A 18 6.41 21.15 -7.82
C LEU A 18 6.75 20.26 -9.00
N GLU A 19 7.97 20.42 -9.48
CA GLU A 19 8.62 19.44 -10.34
C GLU A 19 9.18 18.32 -9.44
N ILE A 20 8.34 17.35 -9.14
CA ILE A 20 8.74 16.21 -8.30
C ILE A 20 9.52 15.24 -9.17
N THR A 21 10.79 15.05 -8.84
CA THR A 21 11.56 13.89 -9.31
C THR A 21 11.39 12.78 -8.29
N ALA A 22 10.49 11.85 -8.56
CA ALA A 22 10.35 10.65 -7.77
C ALA A 22 11.55 9.73 -8.03
N VAL A 23 11.86 8.89 -7.06
CA VAL A 23 12.76 7.77 -7.26
C VAL A 23 11.89 6.54 -7.41
N ASN A 24 12.02 5.85 -8.54
CA ASN A 24 11.27 4.63 -8.79
C ASN A 24 11.85 3.44 -8.01
N ASP A 25 11.23 2.27 -8.10
CA ASP A 25 11.63 1.06 -7.35
C ASP A 25 13.07 0.57 -7.62
N TYR A 26 13.72 1.07 -8.68
CA TYR A 26 15.12 0.77 -9.01
C TYR A 26 16.10 1.88 -8.64
N GLY A 27 15.67 2.87 -7.84
CA GLY A 27 16.53 3.98 -7.47
C GLY A 27 16.74 5.02 -8.58
N GLN A 28 15.95 4.97 -9.66
CA GLN A 28 16.11 5.88 -10.80
C GLN A 28 15.20 7.10 -10.68
N PRO A 29 15.69 8.30 -11.00
CA PRO A 29 14.86 9.50 -11.01
C PRO A 29 13.84 9.43 -12.14
N VAL A 30 12.57 9.61 -11.80
CA VAL A 30 11.45 9.71 -12.73
C VAL A 30 10.75 11.05 -12.48
N GLN A 31 10.58 11.80 -13.56
CA GLN A 31 9.90 13.09 -13.53
C GLN A 31 8.39 12.85 -13.45
N LEU A 32 7.75 13.46 -12.45
CA LEU A 32 6.30 13.42 -12.31
C LEU A 32 5.62 14.50 -13.16
N PRO A 33 4.32 14.33 -13.45
CA PRO A 33 3.49 15.43 -13.89
C PRO A 33 3.67 16.61 -12.95
N GLU A 34 3.63 17.82 -13.51
CA GLU A 34 3.71 19.04 -12.72
C GLU A 34 2.53 19.08 -11.74
N ILE A 35 2.86 19.23 -10.45
CA ILE A 35 1.87 19.34 -9.38
C ILE A 35 1.91 20.79 -8.93
N SER A 36 0.82 21.52 -9.12
CA SER A 36 0.69 22.86 -8.56
C SER A 36 -0.10 22.79 -7.26
N LEU A 37 0.49 23.37 -6.21
CA LEU A 37 -0.10 23.52 -4.90
C LEU A 37 -0.36 25.02 -4.68
N ASP A 38 -1.64 25.37 -4.55
CA ASP A 38 -2.08 26.67 -4.03
C ASP A 38 -2.70 26.45 -2.65
N ALA A 39 -2.01 26.89 -1.60
CA ALA A 39 -2.51 26.83 -0.23
C ALA A 39 -2.52 28.23 0.38
N GLN A 40 -3.70 28.70 0.74
CA GLN A 40 -3.92 29.94 1.48
C GLN A 40 -4.40 29.60 2.89
N ILE A 41 -3.61 29.99 3.89
CA ILE A 41 -3.91 29.77 5.30
C ILE A 41 -3.94 31.11 6.01
N GLU A 42 -5.09 31.47 6.55
CA GLU A 42 -5.29 32.66 7.35
C GLU A 42 -5.66 32.25 8.76
N ALA A 43 -4.88 32.65 9.76
CA ALA A 43 -5.20 32.30 11.15
C ALA A 43 -5.05 33.48 12.10
N THR A 44 -5.92 33.47 13.09
CA THR A 44 -5.98 34.37 14.22
C THR A 44 -6.13 33.52 15.49
N GLN A 45 -6.14 34.18 16.64
CA GLN A 45 -6.40 33.49 17.90
C GLN A 45 -7.82 32.86 17.98
N ALA A 46 -8.79 33.37 17.22
CA ALA A 46 -10.19 32.94 17.29
C ALA A 46 -10.60 32.01 16.14
N GLN A 47 -9.88 32.03 15.02
CA GLN A 47 -10.27 31.28 13.82
C GLN A 47 -9.04 31.01 12.95
N ALA A 48 -9.00 29.84 12.32
CA ALA A 48 -8.09 29.52 11.24
C ALA A 48 -8.89 29.06 10.01
N GLU A 49 -8.50 29.51 8.82
CA GLU A 49 -9.06 29.12 7.54
C GLU A 49 -7.92 28.61 6.66
N ALA A 50 -8.16 27.50 5.96
CA ALA A 50 -7.24 26.89 5.02
C ALA A 50 -8.00 26.55 3.75
N ASN A 51 -7.58 27.15 2.64
CA ASN A 51 -8.02 26.79 1.30
C ASN A 51 -6.82 26.19 0.58
N VAL A 52 -6.92 24.92 0.19
CA VAL A 52 -5.85 24.18 -0.46
C VAL A 52 -6.39 23.60 -1.76
N SER A 53 -5.78 23.99 -2.87
CA SER A 53 -6.02 23.41 -4.20
C SER A 53 -4.75 22.73 -4.64
N LEU A 54 -4.84 21.41 -4.83
CA LEU A 54 -3.81 20.62 -5.48
C LEU A 54 -4.29 20.34 -6.91
N SER A 55 -3.64 20.96 -7.89
CA SER A 55 -3.90 20.67 -9.30
C SER A 55 -2.79 19.79 -9.85
N LEU A 56 -3.20 18.62 -10.32
CA LEU A 56 -2.31 17.60 -10.85
C LEU A 56 -2.40 17.75 -12.37
N ALA A 57 -1.33 18.19 -13.03
CA ALA A 57 -1.37 18.47 -14.47
C ALA A 57 -1.94 17.27 -15.24
N GLU A 58 -3.03 17.50 -15.97
CA GLU A 58 -3.81 16.49 -16.72
C GLU A 58 -4.48 15.38 -15.87
N ALA A 59 -4.22 15.37 -14.56
CA ALA A 59 -4.74 14.42 -13.58
C ALA A 59 -5.88 14.98 -12.74
N GLY A 60 -6.36 16.21 -12.93
CA GLY A 60 -7.51 16.76 -12.22
C GLY A 60 -7.16 17.48 -10.91
N ASP A 61 -8.19 17.84 -10.14
CA ASP A 61 -8.05 18.75 -9.00
C ASP A 61 -8.57 18.14 -7.69
N LEU A 62 -7.83 18.38 -6.61
CA LEU A 62 -8.23 18.09 -5.24
C LEU A 62 -8.29 19.39 -4.44
N ASN A 63 -9.49 19.72 -3.96
CA ASN A 63 -9.77 20.97 -3.27
C ASN A 63 -10.18 20.70 -1.82
N LEU A 64 -9.56 21.40 -0.88
CA LEU A 64 -9.92 21.39 0.54
C LEU A 64 -10.19 22.83 0.97
N ALA A 65 -11.41 23.08 1.45
CA ALA A 65 -11.75 24.30 2.17
C ALA A 65 -12.06 23.92 3.61
N LEU A 66 -11.30 24.44 4.58
CA LEU A 66 -11.43 24.09 5.99
C LEU A 66 -11.39 25.35 6.85
N SER A 67 -12.34 25.46 7.76
CA SER A 67 -12.36 26.47 8.83
C SER A 67 -12.34 25.80 10.18
N VAL A 68 -11.50 26.32 11.07
CA VAL A 68 -11.36 25.92 12.47
C VAL A 68 -11.68 27.12 13.34
N ASN A 69 -12.82 27.09 14.02
CA ASN A 69 -13.21 28.09 15.00
C ASN A 69 -12.68 27.70 16.38
N ASP A 70 -12.19 28.69 17.13
CA ASP A 70 -11.55 28.50 18.44
C ASP A 70 -10.44 27.42 18.42
N PRO A 71 -9.38 27.59 17.61
CA PRO A 71 -8.35 26.58 17.42
C PRO A 71 -7.53 26.27 18.69
N LEU A 72 -7.57 27.14 19.70
CA LEU A 72 -6.91 26.94 21.00
C LEU A 72 -7.85 26.32 22.05
N GLY A 73 -9.13 26.15 21.73
CA GLY A 73 -10.15 25.60 22.62
C GLY A 73 -10.84 24.40 21.97
N ALA A 74 -12.12 24.55 21.64
CA ALA A 74 -12.92 23.43 21.12
C ALA A 74 -12.52 23.00 19.70
N GLY A 75 -11.93 23.89 18.89
CA GLY A 75 -11.48 23.60 17.53
C GLY A 75 -12.62 23.14 16.62
N ALA A 76 -13.74 23.87 16.59
CA ALA A 76 -14.90 23.49 15.79
C ALA A 76 -14.58 23.54 14.29
N LEU A 77 -14.79 22.43 13.59
CA LEU A 77 -14.49 22.27 12.17
C LEU A 77 -15.72 22.59 11.30
N SER A 78 -15.48 23.21 10.15
CA SER A 78 -16.44 23.35 9.07
C SER A 78 -15.69 23.41 7.76
N GLY A 79 -15.98 22.51 6.82
CA GLY A 79 -15.24 22.44 5.57
C GLY A 79 -15.77 21.41 4.59
N GLU A 80 -15.09 21.32 3.45
CA GLU A 80 -15.35 20.36 2.39
C GLU A 80 -14.03 19.95 1.73
N LEU A 81 -13.85 18.65 1.55
CA LEU A 81 -12.88 18.07 0.63
C LEU A 81 -13.61 17.63 -0.64
N ARG A 82 -13.10 18.01 -1.81
CA ARG A 82 -13.67 17.62 -3.10
C ARG A 82 -12.59 17.14 -4.06
N ALA A 83 -12.83 15.98 -4.67
CA ALA A 83 -12.01 15.43 -5.74
C ALA A 83 -12.80 15.51 -7.06
N GLU A 84 -12.26 16.22 -8.04
CA GLU A 84 -12.91 16.44 -9.34
C GLU A 84 -12.16 15.66 -10.44
N ASN A 85 -12.57 14.40 -10.64
CA ASN A 85 -12.04 13.49 -11.66
C ASN A 85 -10.52 13.35 -11.63
N VAL A 86 -9.98 13.05 -10.46
CA VAL A 86 -8.55 12.91 -10.27
C VAL A 86 -8.07 11.60 -10.92
N SER A 87 -7.31 11.68 -12.01
CA SER A 87 -6.80 10.52 -12.75
C SER A 87 -5.48 10.00 -12.19
N LEU A 88 -5.35 8.68 -12.06
CA LEU A 88 -4.12 8.00 -11.65
C LEU A 88 -3.11 7.83 -12.80
N GLN A 89 -3.55 7.93 -14.06
CA GLN A 89 -2.73 7.63 -15.24
C GLN A 89 -1.42 8.42 -15.32
N PRO A 90 -1.38 9.72 -15.00
CA PRO A 90 -0.15 10.49 -15.04
C PRO A 90 0.91 10.02 -14.04
N TYR A 91 0.54 9.25 -13.00
CA TYR A 91 1.45 8.71 -12.00
C TYR A 91 2.06 7.35 -12.34
N ARG A 92 1.62 6.71 -13.45
CA ARG A 92 2.18 5.45 -13.93
C ARG A 92 3.72 5.40 -13.94
N PRO A 93 4.47 6.45 -14.33
CA PRO A 93 5.93 6.42 -14.34
C PRO A 93 6.59 6.14 -12.98
N MET A 94 5.90 6.37 -11.86
CA MET A 94 6.42 6.09 -10.51
C MET A 94 6.59 4.60 -10.23
N LEU A 95 5.74 3.78 -10.84
CA LEU A 95 5.63 2.36 -10.56
C LEU A 95 6.35 1.60 -11.66
N VAL A 96 7.50 1.01 -11.36
CA VAL A 96 8.23 0.24 -12.37
C VAL A 96 7.59 -1.13 -12.50
N GLY A 97 7.62 -1.68 -13.71
CA GLY A 97 6.97 -2.95 -13.99
C GLY A 97 5.46 -2.85 -14.16
N MET A 98 4.92 -1.63 -14.22
CA MET A 98 3.52 -1.34 -14.51
C MET A 98 3.38 -0.63 -15.86
N ASP A 99 2.70 -1.28 -16.81
CA ASP A 99 2.45 -0.76 -18.16
C ASP A 99 1.19 0.08 -18.20
N GLN A 100 0.19 -0.25 -17.38
CA GLN A 100 -1.08 0.46 -17.28
C GLN A 100 -1.40 0.74 -15.82
N LEU A 101 -1.74 1.99 -15.52
CA LEU A 101 -2.33 2.45 -14.27
C LEU A 101 -3.44 3.42 -14.66
N GLU A 102 -4.69 3.02 -14.49
CA GLU A 102 -5.85 3.87 -14.74
C GLU A 102 -6.77 3.83 -13.51
N GLY A 103 -7.49 4.92 -13.32
CA GLY A 103 -8.46 5.08 -12.25
C GLY A 103 -8.83 6.55 -12.11
N GLU A 104 -10.10 6.79 -11.79
CA GLU A 104 -10.65 8.14 -11.63
C GLU A 104 -11.23 8.29 -10.22
N LEU A 105 -10.62 9.15 -9.42
CA LEU A 105 -11.08 9.51 -8.08
C LEU A 105 -12.04 10.69 -8.17
N THR A 106 -13.25 10.51 -7.66
CA THR A 106 -14.27 11.55 -7.59
C THR A 106 -14.99 11.50 -6.26
N GLY A 107 -15.44 12.65 -5.76
CA GLY A 107 -16.30 12.70 -4.60
C GLY A 107 -16.20 13.99 -3.82
N SER A 108 -16.97 14.05 -2.75
CA SER A 108 -17.02 15.19 -1.84
C SER A 108 -17.30 14.70 -0.42
N VAL A 109 -16.56 15.23 0.54
CA VAL A 109 -16.71 14.94 1.97
C VAL A 109 -16.83 16.27 2.72
N GLN A 110 -17.97 16.49 3.36
CA GLN A 110 -18.15 17.58 4.31
C GLN A 110 -17.46 17.23 5.62
N ILE A 111 -16.77 18.21 6.19
CA ILE A 111 -15.98 18.07 7.41
C ILE A 111 -16.58 18.99 8.45
N ASN A 112 -17.16 18.42 9.50
CA ASN A 112 -17.79 19.13 10.62
C ASN A 112 -17.24 18.59 11.95
N GLY A 113 -17.87 18.99 13.07
CA GLY A 113 -17.51 18.52 14.40
C GLY A 113 -16.37 19.34 15.01
N THR A 114 -15.36 18.67 15.55
CA THR A 114 -14.21 19.32 16.19
C THR A 114 -12.88 18.69 15.76
N THR A 115 -11.77 19.39 15.94
CA THR A 115 -10.41 18.86 15.67
C THR A 115 -10.12 17.57 16.43
N SER A 116 -10.76 17.37 17.59
CA SER A 116 -10.61 16.15 18.39
C SER A 116 -11.58 15.03 18.02
N GLN A 117 -12.71 15.37 17.39
CA GLN A 117 -13.78 14.46 17.02
C GLN A 117 -14.43 14.97 15.72
N PRO A 118 -13.85 14.64 14.55
CA PRO A 118 -14.36 15.09 13.27
C PRO A 118 -15.59 14.29 12.84
N ASP A 119 -16.59 15.00 12.30
CA ASP A 119 -17.81 14.45 11.69
C ASP A 119 -17.68 14.58 10.17
N LEU A 120 -17.50 13.45 9.49
CA LEU A 120 -17.32 13.39 8.05
C LEU A 120 -18.60 12.89 7.38
N GLN A 121 -19.09 13.60 6.36
CA GLN A 121 -20.27 13.20 5.61
C GLN A 121 -20.06 13.30 4.11
N GLY A 122 -20.34 12.22 3.38
CA GLY A 122 -20.23 12.19 1.93
C GLY A 122 -19.59 10.91 1.43
N GLN A 123 -18.96 10.97 0.26
CA GLN A 123 -18.36 9.80 -0.36
C GLN A 123 -17.15 10.17 -1.22
N LEU A 124 -16.19 9.26 -1.28
CA LEU A 124 -15.11 9.23 -2.27
C LEU A 124 -15.19 7.92 -3.03
N ALA A 125 -15.03 7.96 -4.35
CA ALA A 125 -15.08 6.79 -5.22
C ALA A 125 -13.90 6.82 -6.19
N LEU A 126 -13.14 5.74 -6.22
CA LEU A 126 -12.15 5.45 -7.25
C LEU A 126 -12.77 4.44 -8.22
N ARG A 127 -12.95 4.83 -9.48
CA ARG A 127 -13.63 4.03 -10.52
C ARG A 127 -12.71 3.75 -11.69
N ASN A 128 -13.12 2.82 -12.56
CA ASN A 128 -12.41 2.48 -13.79
C ASN A 128 -10.95 2.06 -13.52
N ILE A 129 -10.73 1.34 -12.42
CA ILE A 129 -9.39 0.91 -12.01
C ILE A 129 -8.89 -0.12 -13.02
N ARG A 130 -7.75 0.16 -13.66
CA ARG A 130 -7.04 -0.82 -14.52
C ARG A 130 -5.57 -0.82 -14.21
N VAL A 131 -5.03 -2.01 -14.00
CA VAL A 131 -3.64 -2.18 -13.60
C VAL A 131 -3.08 -3.40 -14.29
N ASN A 132 -2.00 -3.22 -15.06
CA ASN A 132 -1.24 -4.33 -15.62
C ASN A 132 0.23 -3.95 -15.78
N GLY A 133 1.05 -4.96 -16.06
CA GLY A 133 2.44 -4.78 -16.39
C GLY A 133 3.22 -6.08 -16.24
N PRO A 134 4.49 -6.10 -16.66
CA PRO A 134 5.32 -7.29 -16.62
C PRO A 134 5.54 -7.83 -15.20
N ASP A 135 5.57 -6.95 -14.18
CA ASP A 135 5.82 -7.35 -12.78
C ASP A 135 4.54 -7.34 -11.93
N ILE A 136 3.38 -7.07 -12.55
CA ILE A 136 2.10 -7.10 -11.87
C ILE A 136 1.52 -8.52 -11.97
N PRO A 137 1.35 -9.22 -10.83
CA PRO A 137 0.95 -10.63 -10.85
C PRO A 137 -0.53 -10.85 -11.23
N VAL A 138 -1.35 -9.80 -11.20
CA VAL A 138 -2.78 -9.85 -11.55
C VAL A 138 -3.07 -8.74 -12.55
N ASP A 139 -3.57 -9.11 -13.72
CA ASP A 139 -4.06 -8.14 -14.71
C ASP A 139 -5.49 -7.68 -14.34
N VAL A 140 -5.60 -6.48 -13.79
CA VAL A 140 -6.85 -5.83 -13.37
C VAL A 140 -7.45 -5.08 -14.55
N GLN A 141 -8.62 -5.55 -15.00
CA GLN A 141 -9.33 -5.06 -16.19
C GLN A 141 -10.40 -4.01 -15.86
N ASP A 142 -10.95 -4.08 -14.66
CA ASP A 142 -11.91 -3.11 -14.13
C ASP A 142 -11.91 -3.15 -12.60
N GLY A 143 -12.33 -2.07 -11.97
CA GLY A 143 -12.45 -2.03 -10.53
C GLY A 143 -13.08 -0.73 -10.04
N GLU A 144 -13.68 -0.84 -8.86
CA GLU A 144 -14.31 0.27 -8.17
C GLU A 144 -14.03 0.13 -6.67
N LEU A 145 -13.73 1.24 -6.01
CA LEU A 145 -13.63 1.34 -4.56
C LEU A 145 -14.36 2.61 -4.10
N VAL A 146 -15.36 2.44 -3.26
CA VAL A 146 -16.15 3.53 -2.69
C VAL A 146 -15.99 3.53 -1.18
N VAL A 147 -15.70 4.71 -0.64
CA VAL A 147 -15.70 4.98 0.80
C VAL A 147 -16.81 5.98 1.08
N SER A 148 -17.80 5.56 1.87
CA SER A 148 -18.89 6.41 2.35
C SER A 148 -18.63 6.83 3.78
N PHE A 149 -18.81 8.10 4.10
CA PHE A 149 -18.56 8.67 5.42
C PHE A 149 -19.88 9.06 6.09
N ASP A 150 -20.07 8.64 7.34
CA ASP A 150 -21.22 8.99 8.19
C ASP A 150 -20.74 9.26 9.63
N GLY A 151 -20.41 10.53 9.90
CA GLY A 151 -19.93 10.97 11.19
C GLY A 151 -18.50 10.49 11.49
N GLU A 152 -18.39 9.67 12.53
CA GLU A 152 -17.13 9.08 13.01
C GLU A 152 -16.83 7.71 12.37
N GLN A 153 -17.66 7.31 11.39
CA GLN A 153 -17.62 6.01 10.74
C GLN A 153 -17.50 6.15 9.23
N GLY A 154 -16.93 5.13 8.60
CA GLY A 154 -16.94 4.99 7.16
C GLY A 154 -17.13 3.55 6.72
N ASP A 155 -17.86 3.36 5.63
CA ASP A 155 -18.08 2.08 4.98
C ASP A 155 -17.26 2.01 3.69
N ILE A 156 -16.54 0.90 3.51
CA ILE A 156 -15.71 0.64 2.34
C ILE A 156 -16.36 -0.49 1.55
N VAL A 157 -16.64 -0.25 0.27
CA VAL A 157 -17.18 -1.25 -0.65
C VAL A 157 -16.47 -1.14 -1.98
N GLY A 158 -16.05 -2.27 -2.55
CA GLY A 158 -15.39 -2.25 -3.83
C GLY A 158 -15.20 -3.64 -4.42
N TYR A 159 -14.63 -3.67 -5.61
CA TYR A 159 -14.20 -4.88 -6.28
C TYR A 159 -13.02 -4.60 -7.22
N LEU A 160 -12.25 -5.64 -7.51
CA LEU A 160 -11.27 -5.67 -8.59
C LEU A 160 -11.56 -6.88 -9.49
N ALA A 161 -11.88 -6.64 -10.75
CA ALA A 161 -12.09 -7.66 -11.76
C ALA A 161 -10.78 -7.90 -12.51
N ALA A 162 -10.28 -9.13 -12.47
CA ALA A 162 -9.12 -9.55 -13.24
C ALA A 162 -9.55 -10.13 -14.59
N GLU A 163 -8.59 -10.44 -15.47
CA GLU A 163 -8.87 -11.21 -16.70
C GLU A 163 -9.68 -12.50 -16.39
N ARG A 164 -9.38 -13.12 -15.25
CA ARG A 164 -10.16 -14.23 -14.69
C ARG A 164 -10.32 -14.05 -13.19
N GLY A 165 -11.57 -14.12 -12.73
CA GLY A 165 -11.93 -13.99 -11.33
C GLY A 165 -12.15 -12.54 -10.90
N ARG A 166 -12.63 -12.38 -9.67
CA ARG A 166 -13.03 -11.09 -9.12
C ARG A 166 -12.82 -11.06 -7.61
N LEU A 167 -12.08 -10.05 -7.15
CA LEU A 167 -11.89 -9.76 -5.74
C LEU A 167 -13.02 -8.84 -5.27
N GLU A 168 -13.78 -9.25 -4.28
CA GLU A 168 -14.68 -8.39 -3.53
C GLU A 168 -13.95 -7.77 -2.35
N ILE A 169 -14.20 -6.48 -2.11
CA ILE A 169 -13.61 -5.70 -1.04
C ILE A 169 -14.75 -5.11 -0.21
N THR A 170 -14.76 -5.39 1.08
CA THR A 170 -15.69 -4.77 2.03
C THR A 170 -14.92 -4.30 3.24
N GLY A 171 -15.42 -3.32 3.96
CA GLY A 171 -14.70 -2.82 5.11
C GLY A 171 -15.44 -1.73 5.87
N ASP A 172 -14.87 -1.40 7.02
CA ASP A 172 -15.37 -0.42 7.95
C ASP A 172 -14.19 0.40 8.48
N ALA A 173 -14.42 1.67 8.77
CA ALA A 173 -13.45 2.55 9.40
C ALA A 173 -14.14 3.32 10.52
N TYR A 174 -13.41 3.61 11.59
CA TYR A 174 -13.93 4.30 12.76
C TYR A 174 -12.87 5.21 13.38
N TRP A 175 -13.23 6.45 13.67
CA TRP A 175 -12.35 7.47 14.24
C TRP A 175 -13.08 8.30 15.32
N PRO A 176 -13.28 7.75 16.53
CA PRO A 176 -14.12 8.39 17.54
C PRO A 176 -13.51 9.66 18.14
N SER A 177 -12.19 9.66 18.32
CA SER A 177 -11.43 10.82 18.78
C SER A 177 -9.93 10.56 18.74
N GLY A 178 -9.15 11.58 18.41
CA GLY A 178 -7.68 11.54 18.49
C GLY A 178 -7.07 10.38 17.68
N ASP A 179 -6.11 9.70 18.29
CA ASP A 179 -5.35 8.64 17.63
C ASP A 179 -6.04 7.26 17.68
N ASP A 180 -7.26 7.13 18.24
CA ASP A 180 -7.94 5.83 18.40
C ASP A 180 -8.67 5.33 17.14
N TRP A 181 -8.13 5.66 15.96
CA TRP A 181 -8.72 5.23 14.70
C TRP A 181 -8.47 3.74 14.43
N ARG A 182 -9.41 3.11 13.73
CA ARG A 182 -9.29 1.72 13.28
C ARG A 182 -9.92 1.53 11.91
N ILE A 183 -9.29 0.70 11.10
CA ILE A 183 -9.76 0.34 9.77
C ILE A 183 -9.83 -1.18 9.69
N GLY A 184 -10.90 -1.68 9.10
CA GLY A 184 -11.14 -3.06 8.79
C GLY A 184 -11.42 -3.24 7.31
N VAL A 185 -10.71 -4.18 6.68
CA VAL A 185 -10.92 -4.53 5.29
C VAL A 185 -10.96 -6.04 5.15
N ASP A 186 -12.01 -6.56 4.55
CA ASP A 186 -12.20 -7.96 4.23
C ASP A 186 -12.12 -8.12 2.71
N LEU A 187 -11.26 -9.04 2.26
CA LEU A 187 -10.98 -9.34 0.86
C LEU A 187 -11.45 -10.76 0.55
N ASN A 188 -12.32 -10.92 -0.44
CA ASN A 188 -12.90 -12.23 -0.78
C ASN A 188 -12.89 -12.50 -2.29
N ALA A 189 -12.32 -13.62 -2.71
CA ALA A 189 -12.49 -14.15 -4.07
C ALA A 189 -12.77 -15.66 -4.05
N VAL A 190 -13.47 -16.14 -3.02
CA VAL A 190 -13.73 -17.58 -2.84
C VAL A 190 -14.63 -18.14 -3.94
N GLN A 191 -15.58 -17.33 -4.42
CA GLN A 191 -16.53 -17.73 -5.46
C GLN A 191 -15.95 -17.57 -6.87
N GLU A 192 -15.05 -16.61 -7.06
CA GLU A 192 -14.45 -16.26 -8.36
C GLU A 192 -12.92 -16.14 -8.23
N PRO A 193 -12.20 -17.28 -8.15
CA PRO A 193 -10.76 -17.31 -7.95
C PRO A 193 -10.03 -16.50 -9.03
N ILE A 194 -9.06 -15.71 -8.59
CA ILE A 194 -8.32 -14.76 -9.43
C ILE A 194 -7.14 -15.48 -10.07
N LEU A 195 -6.98 -15.35 -11.40
CA LEU A 195 -5.77 -15.83 -12.05
C LEU A 195 -4.59 -14.90 -11.74
N VAL A 196 -3.57 -15.47 -11.14
CA VAL A 196 -2.27 -14.88 -10.89
C VAL A 196 -1.26 -15.44 -11.90
N VAL A 197 -0.56 -14.55 -12.58
CA VAL A 197 0.51 -14.87 -13.54
C VAL A 197 1.83 -14.40 -12.95
N LEU A 198 2.74 -15.34 -12.71
CA LEU A 198 4.07 -15.08 -12.21
C LEU A 198 5.06 -15.33 -13.36
N PRO A 199 5.65 -14.29 -13.99
CA PRO A 199 6.44 -14.43 -15.21
C PRO A 199 7.54 -15.49 -15.17
N GLN A 200 8.14 -15.73 -13.99
CA GLN A 200 9.22 -16.70 -13.80
C GLN A 200 8.76 -18.03 -13.17
N PHE A 201 7.54 -18.09 -12.66
CA PHE A 201 7.08 -19.23 -11.85
C PHE A 201 5.85 -19.92 -12.42
N GLY A 202 5.18 -19.35 -13.41
CA GLY A 202 4.00 -19.93 -14.05
C GLY A 202 2.70 -19.24 -13.64
N ARG A 203 1.61 -20.00 -13.50
CA ARG A 203 0.26 -19.47 -13.30
C ARG A 203 -0.46 -20.21 -12.19
N LEU A 204 -1.30 -19.51 -11.43
CA LEU A 204 -2.09 -20.09 -10.35
C LEU A 204 -3.40 -19.33 -10.15
N GLU A 205 -4.42 -20.01 -9.65
CA GLU A 205 -5.69 -19.38 -9.27
C GLU A 205 -5.71 -19.18 -7.76
N VAL A 206 -6.10 -17.98 -7.30
CA VAL A 206 -6.14 -17.60 -5.88
C VAL A 206 -7.56 -17.25 -5.46
N ALA A 207 -8.05 -17.93 -4.44
CA ALA A 207 -9.31 -17.66 -3.77
C ALA A 207 -9.04 -17.23 -2.31
N PRO A 208 -8.70 -15.96 -2.07
CA PRO A 208 -8.50 -15.43 -0.73
C PRO A 208 -9.83 -15.24 0.01
N ASP A 209 -9.78 -15.44 1.32
CA ASP A 209 -10.74 -14.97 2.32
C ASP A 209 -9.92 -14.37 3.46
N LEU A 210 -9.59 -13.08 3.33
CA LEU A 210 -8.64 -12.38 4.18
C LEU A 210 -9.33 -11.24 4.92
N ARG A 211 -8.93 -11.04 6.16
CA ARG A 211 -9.37 -9.97 7.05
C ARG A 211 -8.17 -9.18 7.51
N ILE A 212 -8.15 -7.91 7.19
CA ILE A 212 -7.10 -6.95 7.47
C ILE A 212 -7.66 -5.98 8.51
N ARG A 213 -6.91 -5.76 9.58
CA ARG A 213 -7.27 -4.80 10.64
C ARG A 213 -6.08 -3.90 10.90
N VAL A 214 -6.29 -2.60 10.85
CA VAL A 214 -5.25 -1.58 10.98
C VAL A 214 -5.62 -0.64 12.11
N THR A 215 -4.69 -0.41 13.01
CA THR A 215 -4.71 0.61 14.07
C THR A 215 -3.37 1.37 14.04
N PRO A 216 -3.22 2.50 14.74
CA PRO A 216 -1.94 3.22 14.77
C PRO A 216 -0.76 2.35 15.19
N GLU A 217 -0.99 1.37 16.06
CA GLU A 217 0.06 0.53 16.62
C GLU A 217 0.26 -0.79 15.87
N MET A 218 -0.70 -1.24 15.05
CA MET A 218 -0.71 -2.61 14.53
C MET A 218 -1.42 -2.73 13.18
N LEU A 219 -0.76 -3.43 12.26
CA LEU A 219 -1.36 -4.03 11.07
C LEU A 219 -1.48 -5.54 11.28
N GLN A 220 -2.71 -6.04 11.25
CA GLN A 220 -3.00 -7.47 11.40
C GLN A 220 -3.65 -8.01 10.11
N VAL A 221 -3.15 -9.16 9.63
CA VAL A 221 -3.73 -9.90 8.50
C VAL A 221 -4.05 -11.33 8.92
N ARG A 222 -5.31 -11.73 8.81
CA ARG A 222 -5.80 -13.06 9.17
C ARG A 222 -6.62 -13.66 8.04
N GLY A 223 -6.54 -14.97 7.82
CA GLY A 223 -7.50 -15.66 6.97
C GLY A 223 -6.93 -16.87 6.24
N ASP A 224 -7.60 -17.24 5.17
CA ASP A 224 -7.31 -18.42 4.38
C ASP A 224 -7.14 -18.03 2.91
N VAL A 225 -6.18 -18.67 2.25
CA VAL A 225 -5.97 -18.54 0.82
C VAL A 225 -6.06 -19.94 0.22
N ASN A 226 -7.04 -20.13 -0.65
CA ASN A 226 -7.23 -21.38 -1.36
C ASN A 226 -6.63 -21.26 -2.76
N LEU A 227 -5.81 -22.24 -3.15
CA LEU A 227 -5.24 -22.35 -4.50
C LEU A 227 -5.86 -23.56 -5.21
N PRO A 228 -7.03 -23.43 -5.86
CA PRO A 228 -7.69 -24.56 -6.50
C PRO A 228 -6.87 -25.18 -7.64
N TRP A 229 -6.08 -24.35 -8.33
CA TRP A 229 -5.31 -24.73 -9.51
C TRP A 229 -3.96 -24.00 -9.55
N ALA A 230 -2.92 -24.72 -9.97
CA ALA A 230 -1.65 -24.10 -10.36
C ALA A 230 -0.88 -24.93 -11.38
N ARG A 231 -0.13 -24.23 -12.24
CA ARG A 231 0.88 -24.76 -13.15
C ARG A 231 2.13 -23.94 -12.93
N LEU A 232 3.00 -24.46 -12.06
CA LEU A 232 4.23 -23.80 -11.70
C LEU A 232 5.40 -24.43 -12.44
N GLU A 233 6.27 -23.59 -12.99
CA GLU A 233 7.49 -23.99 -13.65
C GLU A 233 8.64 -23.24 -13.00
N ILE A 234 9.57 -23.97 -12.37
CA ILE A 234 10.82 -23.42 -11.87
C ILE A 234 11.88 -23.78 -12.90
N GLY A 235 12.32 -22.77 -13.66
CA GLY A 235 13.42 -22.94 -14.60
C GLY A 235 14.70 -23.42 -13.92
N ASP A 236 15.61 -24.00 -14.71
CA ASP A 236 16.91 -24.44 -14.20
C ASP A 236 17.61 -23.29 -13.48
N MET A 237 17.97 -23.52 -12.22
CA MET A 237 18.96 -22.71 -11.53
C MET A 237 20.20 -22.68 -12.44
N PRO A 238 20.79 -21.52 -12.79
CA PRO A 238 22.11 -21.53 -13.41
C PRO A 238 22.99 -22.42 -12.54
N SER A 239 23.67 -23.38 -13.18
CA SER A 239 24.38 -24.48 -12.52
C SER A 239 25.49 -23.96 -11.60
N SER A 240 25.12 -23.53 -10.41
CA SER A 240 26.02 -23.23 -9.29
C SER A 240 25.38 -23.61 -7.95
N ALA A 241 24.32 -24.43 -7.96
CA ALA A 241 23.98 -25.29 -6.82
C ALA A 241 24.98 -26.45 -6.74
N ILE A 242 26.24 -26.12 -6.46
CA ILE A 242 27.19 -27.10 -5.95
C ILE A 242 26.66 -27.43 -4.55
N THR A 243 26.04 -28.60 -4.43
CA THR A 243 25.80 -29.23 -3.14
C THR A 243 27.17 -29.40 -2.48
N PRO A 244 27.45 -28.88 -1.27
CA PRO A 244 28.70 -29.21 -0.62
C PRO A 244 28.59 -30.66 -0.13
N SER A 245 28.95 -31.60 -1.01
CA SER A 245 29.60 -32.83 -0.58
C SER A 245 31.02 -32.43 -0.18
N GLY A 246 31.42 -32.85 1.02
CA GLY A 246 32.75 -32.57 1.55
C GLY A 246 33.86 -33.02 0.60
N ASP A 247 34.95 -32.24 0.65
CA ASP A 247 36.27 -32.49 0.09
C ASP A 247 36.44 -32.28 -1.41
N GLU A 248 36.64 -31.02 -1.82
CA GLU A 248 37.72 -30.69 -2.75
C GLU A 248 38.14 -29.21 -2.63
N VAL A 249 39.41 -28.97 -2.33
CA VAL A 249 40.05 -27.65 -2.37
C VAL A 249 40.70 -27.51 -3.74
N ILE A 250 40.19 -26.59 -4.57
CA ILE A 250 40.93 -26.08 -5.73
C ILE A 250 40.88 -24.55 -5.68
N ILE A 251 42.06 -23.97 -5.50
CA ILE A 251 42.33 -22.53 -5.49
C ILE A 251 42.61 -22.10 -6.94
N THR A 252 41.82 -21.17 -7.46
CA THR A 252 42.20 -20.37 -8.64
C THR A 252 41.82 -18.91 -8.42
N GLU A 253 42.83 -18.03 -8.36
CA GLU A 253 42.78 -16.58 -8.07
C GLU A 253 42.04 -15.72 -9.13
N ARG A 254 41.15 -16.30 -9.94
CA ARG A 254 40.35 -15.60 -10.95
C ARG A 254 38.84 -15.67 -10.73
N ASP A 255 38.36 -16.53 -9.85
CA ASP A 255 36.93 -16.62 -9.48
C ASP A 255 36.55 -15.68 -8.32
N ASP A 256 37.53 -15.18 -7.56
CA ASP A 256 37.30 -14.36 -6.36
C ASP A 256 36.62 -13.02 -6.67
N ARG A 257 36.90 -12.39 -7.82
CA ARG A 257 36.30 -11.09 -8.16
C ARG A 257 34.85 -11.21 -8.63
N GLN A 258 34.51 -12.31 -9.30
CA GLN A 258 33.14 -12.57 -9.75
C GLN A 258 32.29 -13.02 -8.56
N ALA A 259 32.85 -13.88 -7.70
CA ALA A 259 32.25 -14.28 -6.43
C ALA A 259 32.12 -13.12 -5.43
N GLU A 260 33.05 -12.16 -5.38
CA GLU A 260 32.90 -10.94 -4.56
C GLU A 260 31.81 -10.00 -5.10
N ILE A 261 31.69 -9.85 -6.43
CA ILE A 261 30.63 -9.03 -7.04
C ILE A 261 29.27 -9.69 -6.86
N GLU A 262 29.19 -11.02 -6.98
CA GLU A 262 27.96 -11.80 -6.76
C GLU A 262 27.61 -11.91 -5.27
N ALA A 263 28.61 -12.02 -4.37
CA ALA A 263 28.42 -11.97 -2.93
C ALA A 263 28.07 -10.57 -2.44
N GLN A 264 28.60 -9.50 -3.06
CA GLN A 264 28.17 -8.13 -2.77
C GLN A 264 26.75 -7.87 -3.28
N ARG A 265 26.38 -8.36 -4.47
CA ARG A 265 25.00 -8.31 -5.00
C ARG A 265 24.02 -9.13 -4.15
N ALA A 266 24.42 -10.32 -3.70
CA ALA A 266 23.65 -11.14 -2.77
C ALA A 266 23.54 -10.49 -1.38
N ALA A 267 24.58 -9.76 -0.95
CA ALA A 267 24.55 -8.93 0.26
C ALA A 267 23.79 -7.60 0.08
N THR A 268 23.43 -7.19 -1.15
CA THR A 268 22.63 -5.98 -1.39
C THR A 268 21.12 -6.26 -1.34
N ASN A 269 20.69 -7.52 -1.26
CA ASN A 269 19.29 -7.87 -1.00
C ASN A 269 18.90 -7.81 0.49
N ASP A 270 19.79 -7.29 1.34
CA ASP A 270 19.56 -7.02 2.77
C ASP A 270 19.01 -5.60 2.98
N GLY A 271 18.12 -5.16 2.08
CA GLY A 271 17.30 -3.98 2.33
C GLY A 271 16.33 -4.26 3.47
N PRO A 272 15.93 -3.25 4.26
CA PRO A 272 14.93 -3.45 5.30
C PRO A 272 13.69 -4.09 4.66
N SER A 273 13.20 -5.18 5.24
CA SER A 273 11.95 -5.76 4.79
C SER A 273 10.81 -4.76 5.02
N ALA A 274 9.70 -4.90 4.31
CA ALA A 274 8.51 -4.09 4.60
C ALA A 274 8.09 -4.17 6.09
N ALA A 275 8.38 -5.29 6.76
CA ALA A 275 8.18 -5.42 8.20
C ALA A 275 9.15 -4.57 9.04
N ASP A 276 10.42 -4.46 8.62
CA ASP A 276 11.42 -3.62 9.28
C ASP A 276 11.11 -2.13 9.08
N GLU A 277 10.62 -1.75 7.91
CA GLU A 277 10.20 -0.38 7.61
C GLU A 277 8.97 0.02 8.43
N LEU A 278 7.94 -0.84 8.50
CA LEU A 278 6.77 -0.61 9.35
C LEU A 278 7.11 -0.55 10.84
N ALA A 279 8.03 -1.41 11.29
CA ALA A 279 8.52 -1.38 12.67
C ALA A 279 9.27 -0.07 12.98
N ALA A 280 10.03 0.45 12.03
CA ALA A 280 10.73 1.73 12.16
C ALA A 280 9.74 2.92 12.28
N THR A 281 8.53 2.81 11.73
CA THR A 281 7.45 3.80 11.94
C THR A 281 6.66 3.59 13.24
N GLY A 282 7.01 2.60 14.05
CA GLY A 282 6.33 2.28 15.32
C GLY A 282 5.08 1.40 15.17
N MET A 283 4.83 0.83 13.99
CA MET A 283 3.69 -0.05 13.71
C MET A 283 4.12 -1.51 13.73
N ALA A 284 3.46 -2.34 14.52
CA ALA A 284 3.70 -3.78 14.55
C ALA A 284 2.95 -4.50 13.40
N LEU A 285 3.53 -5.59 12.90
CA LEU A 285 2.95 -6.42 11.85
C LEU A 285 2.63 -7.83 12.39
N ASP A 286 1.38 -8.28 12.26
CA ASP A 286 0.90 -9.59 12.73
C ASP A 286 0.13 -10.33 11.64
N VAL A 287 0.81 -11.30 11.00
CA VAL A 287 0.27 -12.05 9.86
C VAL A 287 0.06 -13.52 10.22
N LEU A 288 -1.16 -14.01 10.00
CA LEU A 288 -1.49 -15.44 10.05
C LEU A 288 -2.43 -15.77 8.90
N VAL A 289 -1.86 -16.36 7.86
CA VAL A 289 -2.59 -16.80 6.67
C VAL A 289 -2.39 -18.29 6.50
N THR A 290 -3.49 -19.03 6.36
CA THR A 290 -3.45 -20.46 6.06
C THR A 290 -3.53 -20.66 4.55
N LEU A 291 -2.58 -21.40 3.97
CA LEU A 291 -2.57 -21.71 2.55
C LEU A 291 -3.08 -23.13 2.33
N THR A 292 -4.17 -23.28 1.57
CA THR A 292 -4.71 -24.58 1.19
C THR A 292 -4.50 -24.80 -0.29
N LEU A 293 -3.72 -25.84 -0.62
CA LEU A 293 -3.50 -26.24 -2.02
C LEU A 293 -4.60 -27.21 -2.45
N GLY A 294 -5.15 -26.97 -3.64
CA GLY A 294 -6.12 -27.82 -4.29
C GLY A 294 -5.51 -29.12 -4.79
N SER A 295 -6.34 -29.95 -5.43
CA SER A 295 -5.91 -31.22 -6.02
C SER A 295 -5.25 -31.06 -7.39
N ASP A 296 -5.47 -29.93 -8.08
CA ASP A 296 -4.98 -29.70 -9.44
C ASP A 296 -3.75 -28.76 -9.46
N MET A 297 -2.71 -29.22 -8.78
CA MET A 297 -1.44 -28.51 -8.65
C MET A 297 -0.36 -29.29 -9.39
N GLN A 298 0.27 -28.65 -10.36
CA GLN A 298 1.44 -29.20 -11.04
C GLN A 298 2.62 -28.28 -10.80
N LEU A 299 3.73 -28.89 -10.39
CA LEU A 299 5.02 -28.24 -10.31
C LEU A 299 5.98 -29.00 -11.21
N SER A 300 6.53 -28.30 -12.19
CA SER A 300 7.63 -28.73 -13.02
C SER A 300 8.90 -28.03 -12.52
N ALA A 301 9.85 -28.79 -12.01
CA ALA A 301 11.13 -28.26 -11.56
C ALA A 301 12.23 -29.24 -11.93
N TYR A 302 13.35 -28.76 -12.49
CA TYR A 302 14.53 -29.58 -12.81
C TYR A 302 14.23 -30.85 -13.64
N GLY A 303 13.28 -30.74 -14.59
CA GLY A 303 12.85 -31.87 -15.42
C GLY A 303 12.00 -32.94 -14.70
N LEU A 304 11.53 -32.67 -13.48
CA LEU A 304 10.61 -33.51 -12.72
C LEU A 304 9.22 -32.86 -12.65
N GLU A 305 8.20 -33.60 -13.08
CA GLU A 305 6.79 -33.23 -12.89
C GLU A 305 6.26 -33.92 -11.63
N SER A 306 5.68 -33.15 -10.71
CA SER A 306 5.03 -33.70 -9.52
C SER A 306 3.68 -33.06 -9.24
N GLY A 307 2.71 -33.86 -8.79
CA GLY A 307 1.44 -33.38 -8.28
C GLY A 307 1.58 -32.97 -6.81
N LEU A 308 1.15 -31.76 -6.46
CA LEU A 308 1.24 -31.25 -5.08
C LEU A 308 -0.12 -31.32 -4.38
N GLY A 309 -0.29 -32.23 -3.44
CA GLY A 309 -1.45 -32.26 -2.55
C GLY A 309 -1.01 -32.12 -1.10
N ALA A 310 -1.07 -30.91 -0.53
CA ALA A 310 -0.70 -30.66 0.86
C ALA A 310 -1.35 -29.39 1.42
N ARG A 311 -1.61 -29.38 2.74
CA ARG A 311 -2.11 -28.22 3.49
C ARG A 311 -0.94 -27.61 4.28
N TRP A 312 -0.58 -26.37 4.01
CA TRP A 312 0.55 -25.69 4.67
C TRP A 312 0.03 -24.60 5.60
N LYS A 313 0.45 -24.64 6.87
CA LYS A 313 0.20 -23.56 7.82
C LYS A 313 1.46 -22.69 7.92
N PHE A 314 1.39 -21.46 7.44
CA PHE A 314 2.38 -20.44 7.77
C PHE A 314 1.96 -19.82 9.11
N GLY A 315 2.81 -19.94 10.13
CA GLY A 315 2.50 -19.45 11.47
C GLY A 315 3.72 -18.86 12.15
N LYS A 316 3.58 -17.59 12.58
CA LYS A 316 4.53 -16.73 13.31
C LYS A 316 5.72 -16.20 12.51
N ALA A 317 5.57 -14.98 11.99
CA ALA A 317 6.62 -13.98 12.12
C ALA A 317 6.45 -13.31 13.49
N ALA A 318 6.94 -13.97 14.56
CA ALA A 318 7.26 -13.24 15.77
C ALA A 318 8.71 -12.77 15.59
N VAL A 319 8.91 -11.62 14.96
CA VAL A 319 10.22 -10.96 14.97
C VAL A 319 10.43 -10.44 16.39
N ARG A 320 10.83 -11.34 17.30
CA ARG A 320 11.46 -10.98 18.57
C ARG A 320 12.96 -11.00 18.31
N TYR A 321 13.53 -9.87 17.93
CA TYR A 321 14.93 -9.62 18.30
C TYR A 321 14.94 -9.32 19.79
N SER A 322 14.97 -10.38 20.59
CA SER A 322 15.38 -10.27 21.99
C SER A 322 16.86 -9.94 21.99
N CYS A 323 17.17 -8.66 22.14
CA CYS A 323 18.48 -8.22 22.55
C CYS A 323 18.78 -8.86 23.91
N LEU A 324 19.69 -9.84 23.97
CA LEU A 324 20.34 -10.20 25.22
C LEU A 324 21.76 -10.69 24.97
N GLU A 325 22.66 -9.98 25.64
CA GLU A 325 24.08 -10.20 25.88
C GLU A 325 24.50 -11.67 26.06
N MET A 326 25.69 -11.99 25.53
CA MET A 326 26.68 -12.83 26.23
C MET A 326 28.06 -12.54 25.58
N LEU A 327 28.77 -11.51 26.01
CA LEU A 327 29.85 -11.50 27.02
C LEU A 327 31.08 -12.38 26.69
N ILE A 328 32.20 -11.67 26.55
CA ILE A 328 33.63 -12.06 26.57
C ILE A 328 34.20 -12.62 25.27
#